data_AF-A0A1S1QZU4-F1
#
_entry.id   AF-A0A1S1QZU4-F1
#
_cell.length_a   1.000
_cell.length_b   1.000
_cell.length_c   1.000
_cell.angle_alpha   90.00
_cell.angle_beta   90.00
_cell.angle_gamma   90.00
#
_symmetry.space_group_name_H-M   'P 1'
#
loop_
_entity.id
_entity.type
_entity.pdbx_description
1 polymer ?
#
loop_
_entity_poly.entity_id
_entity_poly.type
_entity_poly.pdbx_seq_one_letter_code
_entity_poly.pdbx_strand_id
1 'polypeptide(L)'
;MADRVPLVDYLVLSDDPHLVAHECERCGARFFDRRNACASCGAIGFHQVDIPRKGTLLTYTIVSTAGPGIQVPFVAAVVDCGGTIVRGNIVNVQPDPGQVRTGMEVRLTTVSVGTDGVGVEAVGYGFEPA
;
A
#
# COMPACT_ATOMS: atom_id res chain seq x y z
N MET A 1 -15.37 3.04 20.67
CA MET A 1 -14.55 3.24 19.45
C MET A 1 -14.97 2.16 18.49
N ALA A 2 -15.18 2.47 17.21
CA ALA A 2 -15.32 1.43 16.21
C ALA A 2 -14.02 0.62 16.21
N ASP A 3 -14.11 -0.71 16.32
CA ASP A 3 -12.96 -1.57 16.11
C ASP A 3 -12.49 -1.39 14.66
N ARG A 4 -11.18 -1.22 14.48
CA ARG A 4 -10.58 -1.01 13.15
C ARG A 4 -9.75 -2.23 12.81
N VAL A 5 -9.94 -2.77 11.61
CA VAL A 5 -9.18 -3.92 11.10
C VAL A 5 -8.48 -3.53 9.80
N PRO A 6 -7.20 -3.91 9.60
CA PRO A 6 -6.54 -3.63 8.35
C PRO A 6 -7.11 -4.53 7.25
N LEU A 7 -7.26 -3.97 6.04
CA LEU A 7 -7.71 -4.71 4.86
C LEU A 7 -6.70 -5.80 4.46
N VAL A 8 -5.43 -5.61 4.79
CA VAL A 8 -4.33 -6.50 4.45
C VAL A 8 -3.44 -6.71 5.67
N ASP A 9 -2.89 -7.92 5.83
CA ASP A 9 -2.11 -8.31 7.03
C ASP A 9 -0.84 -7.46 7.22
N TYR A 10 -0.28 -6.93 6.12
CA TYR A 10 0.93 -6.12 6.14
C TYR A 10 0.68 -4.64 6.39
N LEU A 11 -0.56 -4.20 6.63
CA LEU A 11 -0.86 -2.84 7.11
C LEU A 11 -1.01 -2.87 8.64
N VAL A 12 -0.08 -2.22 9.34
CA VAL A 12 -0.15 -2.08 10.79
C VAL A 12 -0.92 -0.81 11.13
N LEU A 13 -2.07 -0.97 11.78
CA LEU A 13 -2.85 0.14 12.33
C LEU A 13 -2.33 0.48 13.73
N SER A 14 -1.59 1.58 13.84
CA SER A 14 -1.11 2.15 15.09
C SER A 14 -1.29 3.67 15.06
N ASP A 15 -0.78 4.39 16.06
CA ASP A 15 -0.74 5.86 16.04
C ASP A 15 0.05 6.41 14.85
N ASP A 16 0.98 5.61 14.30
CA ASP A 16 1.73 5.91 13.08
C ASP A 16 1.63 4.73 12.08
N PRO A 17 0.54 4.64 11.29
CA PRO A 17 0.30 3.53 10.38
C PRO A 17 1.43 3.30 9.38
N HIS A 18 1.77 2.03 9.14
CA HIS A 18 2.87 1.66 8.24
C HIS A 18 2.65 0.29 7.61
N LEU A 19 3.46 0.00 6.59
CA LEU A 19 3.50 -1.31 5.97
C LEU A 19 4.69 -2.10 6.51
N VAL A 20 4.51 -3.41 6.69
CA VAL A 20 5.56 -4.34 7.13
C VAL A 20 5.76 -5.39 6.06
N ALA A 21 7.00 -5.60 5.64
CA ALA A 21 7.36 -6.70 4.74
C ALA A 21 8.12 -7.81 5.48
N HIS A 22 8.15 -8.98 4.86
CA HIS A 22 9.07 -10.06 5.22
C HIS A 22 10.35 -9.92 4.39
N GLU A 23 11.47 -9.63 5.05
CA GLU A 23 12.79 -9.56 4.45
C GLU A 23 13.52 -10.89 4.61
N CYS A 24 14.01 -11.43 3.49
CA CYS A 24 14.79 -12.67 3.50
C CYS A 24 16.12 -12.45 4.20
N GLU A 25 16.38 -13.20 5.27
CA GLU A 25 17.60 -13.10 6.08
C GLU A 25 18.88 -13.38 5.29
N ARG A 26 18.78 -14.10 4.15
CA ARG A 26 19.93 -14.48 3.34
C ARG A 26 20.28 -13.48 2.25
N CYS A 27 19.29 -12.93 1.55
CA CYS A 27 19.54 -12.09 0.36
C CYS A 27 18.91 -10.70 0.41
N GLY A 28 18.18 -10.36 1.48
CA GLY A 28 17.53 -9.05 1.64
C GLY A 28 16.32 -8.80 0.74
N ALA A 29 15.88 -9.80 -0.05
CA ALA A 29 14.68 -9.66 -0.85
C ALA A 29 13.44 -9.52 0.05
N ARG A 30 12.60 -8.52 -0.24
CA ARG A 30 11.41 -8.18 0.54
C ARG A 30 10.13 -8.64 -0.16
N PHE A 31 9.19 -9.12 0.63
CA PHE A 31 7.88 -9.54 0.15
C PHE A 31 6.80 -9.11 1.14
N PHE A 32 5.66 -8.67 0.61
CA PHE A 32 4.44 -8.61 1.40
C PHE A 32 3.81 -10.00 1.53
N ASP A 33 3.00 -10.15 2.58
CA ASP A 33 2.33 -11.38 3.00
C ASP A 33 3.26 -12.54 3.37
N ARG A 34 2.69 -13.54 4.04
CA ARG A 34 3.37 -14.77 4.43
C ARG A 34 3.99 -15.47 3.21
N ARG A 35 5.26 -15.89 3.34
CA ARG A 35 5.98 -16.70 2.35
C ARG A 35 6.39 -18.07 2.91
N ASN A 36 6.39 -19.09 2.06
CA ASN A 36 6.97 -20.41 2.38
C ASN A 36 8.48 -20.46 2.13
N ALA A 37 8.97 -19.70 1.15
CA ALA A 37 10.37 -19.60 0.78
C ALA A 37 10.62 -18.31 -0.02
N CYS A 38 11.87 -17.86 -0.08
CA CYS A 38 12.30 -16.68 -0.82
C CYS A 38 12.29 -16.98 -2.33
N ALA A 39 11.53 -16.20 -3.10
CA ALA A 39 11.45 -16.34 -4.55
C ALA A 39 12.77 -15.98 -5.27
N SER A 40 13.70 -15.30 -4.59
CA SER A 40 15.00 -14.92 -5.14
C SER A 40 16.09 -15.99 -4.89
N CYS A 41 16.17 -16.57 -3.69
CA CYS A 41 17.28 -17.47 -3.32
C CYS A 41 16.88 -18.82 -2.70
N GLY A 42 15.58 -19.09 -2.52
CA GLY A 42 15.06 -20.35 -1.97
C GLY A 42 15.18 -20.54 -0.45
N ALA A 43 15.80 -19.60 0.28
CA ALA A 43 15.87 -19.66 1.75
C ALA A 43 14.48 -19.52 2.40
N ILE A 44 14.31 -20.06 3.60
CA ILE A 44 13.02 -20.06 4.34
C ILE A 44 13.02 -19.10 5.55
N GLY A 45 14.17 -18.53 5.91
CA GLY A 45 14.29 -17.57 7.02
C GLY A 45 13.89 -16.16 6.59
N PHE A 46 13.02 -15.54 7.39
CA PHE A 46 12.52 -14.18 7.20
C PHE A 46 12.35 -13.48 8.54
N HIS A 47 12.67 -12.20 8.57
CA HIS A 47 12.29 -11.29 9.65
C HIS A 47 11.36 -10.20 9.10
N GLN A 48 10.62 -9.54 9.98
CA GLN A 48 9.76 -8.41 9.60
C GLN A 48 10.58 -7.12 9.54
N VAL A 49 10.30 -6.28 8.55
CA VAL A 49 10.91 -4.95 8.39
C VAL A 49 9.85 -3.91 8.04
N ASP A 50 9.96 -2.75 8.67
CA ASP A 50 9.13 -1.59 8.36
C ASP A 50 9.49 -1.04 6.98
N ILE A 51 8.45 -0.75 6.18
CA ILE A 51 8.61 -0.09 4.89
C ILE A 51 8.58 1.42 5.08
N PRO A 52 9.50 2.17 4.44
CA PRO A 52 9.46 3.62 4.42
C PRO A 52 8.07 4.15 4.02
N ARG A 53 7.55 5.07 4.82
CA ARG A 53 6.25 5.71 4.57
C ARG A 53 6.30 6.70 3.40
N LYS A 54 7.49 7.16 3.02
CA LYS A 54 7.71 8.02 1.85
C LYS A 54 8.20 7.16 0.69
N GLY A 55 7.81 7.53 -0.52
CA GLY A 55 8.27 6.87 -1.72
C GLY A 55 8.10 7.73 -2.95
N THR A 56 8.57 7.21 -4.07
CA THR A 56 8.51 7.87 -5.37
C THR A 56 7.54 7.12 -6.28
N LEU A 57 6.62 7.85 -6.91
CA LEU A 57 5.66 7.27 -7.85
C LEU A 57 6.39 6.77 -9.12
N LEU A 58 6.47 5.46 -9.33
CA LEU A 58 7.13 4.88 -10.50
C LEU A 58 6.25 4.91 -11.75
N THR A 59 5.01 4.47 -11.62
CA THR A 59 4.04 4.42 -12.71
C THR A 59 2.62 4.47 -12.16
N TYR A 60 1.68 4.96 -12.97
CA TYR A 60 0.26 5.01 -12.61
C TYR A 60 -0.65 4.86 -13.82
N THR A 61 -1.92 4.58 -13.55
CA THR A 61 -3.02 4.62 -14.52
C THR A 61 -4.23 5.28 -13.86
N ILE A 62 -4.88 6.19 -14.59
CA ILE A 62 -6.19 6.72 -14.18
C ILE A 62 -7.27 5.76 -14.68
N VAL A 63 -7.95 5.11 -13.75
CA VAL A 63 -8.98 4.11 -14.03
C VAL A 63 -10.33 4.82 -14.09
N SER A 64 -10.91 4.90 -15.29
CA SER A 64 -12.20 5.59 -15.54
C SER A 64 -13.42 4.66 -15.51
N THR A 65 -13.21 3.34 -15.47
CA THR A 65 -14.28 2.33 -15.44
C THR A 65 -13.89 1.21 -14.49
N ALA A 66 -14.79 0.84 -13.58
CA ALA A 66 -14.59 -0.22 -12.59
C ALA A 66 -15.89 -1.00 -12.34
N GLY A 67 -15.78 -2.10 -11.56
CA GLY A 67 -16.93 -2.89 -11.17
C GLY A 67 -17.91 -2.14 -10.25
N PRO A 68 -19.14 -2.65 -10.05
CA PRO A 68 -20.14 -2.02 -9.18
C PRO A 68 -19.60 -1.73 -7.77
N GLY A 69 -19.91 -0.54 -7.25
CA GLY A 69 -19.49 -0.10 -5.91
C GLY A 69 -18.11 0.55 -5.84
N ILE A 70 -17.32 0.54 -6.92
CA ILE A 70 -16.03 1.23 -6.97
C ILE A 70 -16.20 2.63 -7.53
N GLN A 71 -15.77 3.63 -6.77
CA GLN A 71 -15.81 5.03 -7.20
C GLN A 71 -14.72 5.27 -8.27
N VAL A 72 -15.13 5.86 -9.39
CA VAL A 72 -14.26 6.26 -10.50
C VAL A 72 -14.44 7.75 -10.82
N PRO A 73 -13.42 8.43 -11.37
CA PRO A 73 -12.08 7.92 -11.64
C PRO A 73 -11.23 7.77 -10.36
N PHE A 74 -10.20 6.91 -10.41
CA PHE A 74 -9.17 6.83 -9.37
C PHE A 74 -7.80 6.55 -9.98
N VAL A 75 -6.73 6.75 -9.19
CA VAL A 75 -5.34 6.60 -9.65
C VAL A 75 -4.76 5.31 -9.07
N ALA A 76 -4.63 4.26 -9.88
CA ALA A 76 -3.90 3.06 -9.51
C ALA A 76 -2.40 3.27 -9.76
N ALA A 77 -1.54 2.88 -8.82
CA ALA A 77 -0.14 3.25 -8.80
C ALA A 77 0.82 2.17 -8.31
N VAL A 78 2.07 2.31 -8.73
CA VAL A 78 3.23 1.57 -8.23
C VAL A 78 4.23 2.58 -7.66
N VAL A 79 4.58 2.42 -6.40
CA VAL A 79 5.45 3.32 -5.63
C VAL A 79 6.70 2.57 -5.18
N ASP A 80 7.87 3.21 -5.31
CA ASP A 80 9.11 2.75 -4.70
C ASP A 80 9.27 3.36 -3.31
N CYS A 81 9.14 2.53 -2.28
CA CYS A 81 9.35 2.92 -0.88
C CYS A 81 10.73 2.44 -0.41
N GLY A 82 11.79 3.13 -0.84
CA GLY A 82 13.17 2.85 -0.41
C GLY A 82 13.67 1.46 -0.80
N GLY A 83 13.44 1.08 -2.06
CA GLY A 83 13.81 -0.21 -2.64
C GLY A 83 12.72 -1.28 -2.55
N THR A 84 11.58 -0.99 -1.90
CA THR A 84 10.43 -1.89 -1.81
C THR A 84 9.31 -1.39 -2.71
N ILE A 85 8.92 -2.20 -3.69
CA ILE A 85 7.84 -1.87 -4.62
C ILE A 85 6.47 -2.13 -3.98
N VAL A 86 5.68 -1.07 -3.82
CA VAL A 86 4.34 -1.11 -3.23
C VAL A 86 3.30 -0.74 -4.29
N ARG A 87 2.25 -1.56 -4.41
CA ARG A 87 1.10 -1.24 -5.26
C ARG A 87 0.01 -0.65 -4.38
N GLY A 88 -0.59 0.45 -4.82
CA GLY A 88 -1.67 1.11 -4.10
C GLY A 88 -2.37 2.13 -4.98
N ASN A 89 -3.22 2.96 -4.39
CA ASN A 89 -3.83 4.08 -5.09
C ASN A 89 -3.20 5.40 -4.67
N ILE A 90 -3.11 6.36 -5.60
CA ILE A 90 -2.89 7.75 -5.20
C ILE A 90 -4.24 8.35 -4.82
N VAL A 91 -4.32 8.87 -3.60
CA VAL A 91 -5.52 9.46 -3.00
C VAL A 91 -5.25 10.91 -2.61
N ASN A 92 -6.29 11.63 -2.19
CA ASN A 92 -6.22 13.05 -1.83
C ASN A 92 -5.62 13.95 -2.94
N VAL A 93 -5.81 13.53 -4.19
CA VAL A 93 -5.45 14.26 -5.40
C VAL A 93 -6.57 14.08 -6.44
N GLN A 94 -6.76 15.05 -7.32
CA GLN A 94 -7.67 14.84 -8.44
C GLN A 94 -7.08 13.80 -9.42
N PRO A 95 -7.86 12.81 -9.87
CA PRO A 95 -7.43 11.81 -10.87
C PRO A 95 -7.31 12.43 -12.27
N ASP A 96 -6.36 13.35 -12.43
CA ASP A 96 -6.13 14.14 -13.64
C ASP A 96 -4.66 14.02 -14.09
N PRO A 97 -4.37 13.85 -15.41
CA PRO A 97 -3.00 13.74 -15.91
C PRO A 97 -2.10 14.95 -15.63
N GLY A 98 -2.67 16.13 -15.35
CA GLY A 98 -1.92 17.32 -14.95
C GLY A 98 -1.58 17.37 -13.46
N GLN A 99 -2.22 16.55 -12.63
CA GLN A 99 -2.03 16.52 -11.17
C GLN A 99 -1.15 15.35 -10.69
N VAL A 100 -1.12 14.25 -11.45
CA VAL A 100 -0.32 13.07 -11.12
C VAL A 100 0.76 12.88 -12.17
N ARG A 101 2.00 12.67 -11.73
CA ARG A 101 3.15 12.46 -12.63
C ARG A 101 4.12 11.44 -12.04
N THR A 102 4.74 10.64 -12.91
CA THR A 102 5.84 9.77 -12.50
C THR A 102 6.99 10.58 -11.92
N GLY A 103 7.73 9.99 -10.97
CA GLY A 103 8.81 10.65 -10.24
C GLY A 103 8.36 11.61 -9.14
N MET A 104 7.05 11.81 -8.90
CA MET A 104 6.62 12.64 -7.78
C MET A 104 6.78 11.91 -6.44
N GLU A 105 7.11 12.68 -5.41
CA GLU A 105 7.17 12.20 -4.04
C GLU A 105 5.76 12.02 -3.48
N VAL A 106 5.55 10.89 -2.81
CA VAL A 106 4.29 10.53 -2.16
C VAL A 106 4.56 9.99 -0.76
N ARG A 107 3.53 9.99 0.08
CA ARG A 107 3.57 9.40 1.42
C ARG A 107 2.37 8.51 1.68
N LEU A 108 2.57 7.44 2.44
CA LEU A 108 1.54 6.51 2.87
C LEU A 108 0.47 7.26 3.67
N THR A 109 -0.78 6.89 3.43
CA THR A 109 -1.92 7.32 4.22
C THR A 109 -2.92 6.16 4.34
N THR A 110 -3.81 6.21 5.32
CA THR A 110 -4.87 5.21 5.50
C THR A 110 -6.19 5.71 4.94
N VAL A 111 -6.97 4.81 4.36
CA VAL A 111 -8.30 5.12 3.82
C VAL A 111 -9.33 4.18 4.42
N SER A 112 -10.54 4.70 4.68
CA SER A 112 -11.67 3.85 5.05
C SER A 112 -12.13 3.06 3.82
N VAL A 113 -12.27 1.75 3.95
CA VAL A 113 -12.81 0.85 2.91
C VAL A 113 -14.31 0.68 3.10
N GLY A 114 -14.78 0.79 4.34
CA GLY A 114 -16.17 0.67 4.72
C GLY A 114 -16.32 0.20 6.15
N THR A 115 -17.54 0.25 6.65
CA THR A 115 -17.92 -0.27 7.96
C THR A 115 -18.91 -1.40 7.79
N ASP A 116 -18.72 -2.49 8.52
CA ASP A 116 -19.65 -3.62 8.50
C ASP A 116 -20.95 -3.35 9.28
N GLY A 117 -21.87 -4.33 9.29
CA GLY A 117 -23.17 -4.20 9.95
C GLY A 117 -23.12 -4.14 11.49
N VAL A 118 -21.98 -4.42 12.11
CA VAL A 118 -21.79 -4.34 13.57
C VAL A 118 -20.86 -3.20 13.99
N GLY A 119 -20.39 -2.39 13.03
CA GLY A 119 -19.64 -1.16 13.29
C GLY A 119 -18.11 -1.30 13.21
N VAL A 120 -17.59 -2.42 12.71
CA VAL A 120 -16.14 -2.60 12.51
C VAL A 120 -15.72 -1.92 11.20
N GLU A 121 -14.74 -1.03 11.27
CA GLU A 121 -14.18 -0.34 10.10
C GLU A 121 -13.05 -1.16 9.48
N ALA A 122 -13.16 -1.47 8.20
CA ALA A 122 -12.05 -1.96 7.40
C ALA A 122 -11.21 -0.78 6.89
N VAL A 123 -9.91 -0.81 7.17
CA VAL A 123 -8.97 0.26 6.83
C VAL A 123 -7.96 -0.24 5.81
N GLY A 124 -7.91 0.43 4.66
CA GLY A 124 -6.90 0.21 3.63
C GLY A 124 -5.79 1.25 3.70
N TYR A 125 -4.86 1.17 2.76
CA TYR A 125 -3.84 2.19 2.56
C TYR A 125 -3.90 2.74 1.14
N GLY A 126 -3.38 3.96 1.00
CA GLY A 126 -3.06 4.60 -0.25
C GLY A 126 -1.81 5.45 -0.09
N PHE A 127 -1.50 6.22 -1.12
CA PHE A 127 -0.43 7.21 -1.10
C PHE A 127 -1.02 8.57 -1.44
N GLU A 128 -0.56 9.63 -0.81
CA GLU A 128 -0.93 11.01 -1.16
C GLU A 128 0.33 11.81 -1.52
N PRO A 129 0.22 12.87 -2.34
CA PRO A 129 1.35 13.76 -2.59
C PRO A 129 2.03 14.22 -1.28
N ALA A 130 3.36 14.15 -1.25
CA ALA A 130 4.16 14.41 -0.05
C ALA A 130 4.17 15.89 0.38
#